data_AF-A0A0B7HKQ7-F1
#
_entry.id   AF-A0A0B7HKQ7-F1
#
_cell.length_a   1.000
_cell.length_b   1.000
_cell.length_c   1.000
_cell.angle_alpha   90.00
_cell.angle_beta   90.00
_cell.angle_gamma   90.00
#
_symmetry.space_group_name_H-M   'P 1'
#
loop_
_entity.id
_entity.type
_entity.pdbx_description
1 polymer ?
#
loop_
_entity_poly.entity_id
_entity_poly.type
_entity_poly.pdbx_seq_one_letter_code
_entity_poly.pdbx_strand_id
1 'polypeptide(L)'
;MFGGLAFLVNDKMCVNISDDHLMCRFDPQHTDEIAERHGYLPCIMKNKQLKGYCYVEEIGYKSAKDFAFWLNLCLDFNEKIKKK
;
A
#
# COMPACT_ATOMS: atom_id res chain seq x y z
N MET A 1 1.83 5.89 -14.26
CA MET A 1 1.85 6.56 -12.94
C MET A 1 0.53 6.21 -12.29
N PHE A 2 0.53 5.75 -11.03
CA PHE A 2 -0.72 5.50 -10.31
C PHE A 2 -1.49 6.82 -10.23
N GLY A 3 -2.77 6.83 -10.58
CA GLY A 3 -3.59 8.05 -10.58
C GLY A 3 -3.73 8.65 -9.17
N GLY A 4 -4.37 9.81 -9.06
CA GLY A 4 -4.66 10.41 -7.75
C GLY A 4 -3.46 11.08 -7.07
N LEU A 5 -3.45 11.07 -5.74
CA LEU A 5 -2.49 11.81 -4.90
C LEU A 5 -1.46 10.87 -4.27
N ALA A 6 -0.19 11.00 -4.66
CA ALA A 6 0.90 10.21 -4.10
C ALA A 6 1.64 10.97 -2.98
N PHE A 7 1.89 10.28 -1.87
CA PHE A 7 2.72 10.77 -0.77
C PHE A 7 4.06 10.06 -0.81
N LEU A 8 5.11 10.86 -0.93
CA LEU A 8 6.48 10.39 -0.98
C LEU A 8 7.14 10.62 0.38
N VAL A 9 7.92 9.65 0.81
CA VAL A 9 8.84 9.75 1.96
C VAL A 9 10.22 9.40 1.42
N ASN A 10 11.23 10.22 1.73
CA ASN A 10 12.58 10.04 1.21
C ASN A 10 12.64 9.92 -0.34
N ASP A 11 11.86 10.74 -1.05
CA ASP A 11 11.67 10.71 -2.51
C ASP A 11 11.14 9.38 -3.08
N LYS A 12 10.56 8.52 -2.25
CA LYS A 12 10.00 7.22 -2.64
C LYS A 12 8.52 7.21 -2.31
N MET A 13 7.69 6.75 -3.24
CA MET A 13 6.25 6.57 -2.97
C MET A 13 6.07 5.64 -1.77
N CYS A 14 5.30 6.11 -0.80
CA CYS A 14 4.93 5.39 0.43
C CYS A 14 3.47 4.93 0.33
N VAL A 15 2.56 5.87 0.10
CA VAL A 15 1.14 5.62 -0.15
C VAL A 15 0.63 6.48 -1.30
N ASN A 16 -0.47 6.07 -1.91
CA ASN A 16 -1.20 6.84 -2.91
C ASN A 16 -2.71 6.71 -2.67
N ILE A 17 -3.46 7.77 -2.94
CA ILE A 17 -4.92 7.79 -2.78
C ILE A 17 -5.53 8.04 -4.15
N SER A 18 -6.40 7.13 -4.57
CA SER A 18 -7.14 7.23 -5.83
C SER A 18 -8.59 6.82 -5.59
N ASP A 19 -9.52 7.74 -5.86
CA ASP A 19 -10.93 7.60 -5.47
C ASP A 19 -11.03 7.26 -3.97
N ASP A 20 -11.75 6.18 -3.62
CA ASP A 20 -11.88 5.70 -2.24
C ASP A 20 -10.86 4.59 -1.88
N HIS A 21 -9.81 4.42 -2.69
CA HIS A 21 -8.78 3.41 -2.45
C HIS A 21 -7.50 4.01 -1.89
N LEU A 22 -7.03 3.42 -0.79
CA LEU A 22 -5.69 3.64 -0.26
C LEU A 22 -4.74 2.61 -0.90
N MET A 23 -3.86 3.06 -1.78
CA MET A 23 -2.76 2.24 -2.29
C MET A 23 -1.59 2.25 -1.30
N CYS A 24 -1.17 1.06 -0.90
CA CYS A 24 -0.06 0.83 0.02
C CYS A 24 1.12 0.18 -0.71
N ARG A 25 2.33 0.65 -0.41
CA ARG A 25 3.58 0.00 -0.85
C ARG A 25 4.26 -0.64 0.35
N PHE A 26 4.49 -1.94 0.30
CA PHE A 26 5.01 -2.73 1.41
C PHE A 26 6.02 -3.78 0.93
N ASP A 27 6.64 -4.49 1.87
CA ASP A 27 7.61 -5.53 1.53
C ASP A 27 6.91 -6.72 0.83
N PRO A 28 7.30 -7.08 -0.41
CA PRO A 28 6.67 -8.17 -1.15
C PRO A 28 6.72 -9.54 -0.44
N GLN A 29 7.61 -9.74 0.54
CA GLN A 29 7.67 -10.98 1.33
C GLN A 29 6.42 -11.19 2.19
N HIS A 30 5.74 -10.12 2.61
CA HIS A 30 4.52 -10.21 3.42
C HIS A 30 3.23 -10.26 2.58
N THR A 31 3.31 -10.44 1.26
CA THR A 31 2.13 -10.37 0.37
C THR A 31 1.02 -11.32 0.81
N ASP A 32 1.35 -12.58 1.12
CA ASP A 32 0.34 -13.59 1.44
C ASP A 32 -0.32 -13.30 2.81
N GLU A 33 0.46 -12.89 3.80
CA GLU A 33 -0.02 -12.47 5.13
C GLU A 33 -0.94 -11.22 5.03
N ILE A 34 -0.51 -10.22 4.27
CA ILE A 34 -1.26 -8.97 4.11
C ILE A 34 -2.55 -9.18 3.31
N ALA A 35 -2.57 -10.15 2.39
CA ALA A 35 -3.74 -10.49 1.59
C ALA A 35 -4.92 -11.02 2.41
N GLU A 36 -4.68 -11.53 3.63
CA GLU A 36 -5.72 -12.01 4.54
C GLU A 36 -6.42 -10.86 5.31
N ARG A 37 -5.91 -9.62 5.22
CA ARG A 37 -6.48 -8.49 5.94
C ARG A 37 -7.77 -7.99 5.30
N HIS A 38 -8.67 -7.51 6.15
CA HIS A 38 -9.95 -6.97 5.73
C HIS A 38 -9.77 -5.74 4.81
N GLY A 39 -10.55 -5.69 3.72
CA GLY A 39 -10.48 -4.62 2.71
C GLY A 39 -9.25 -4.68 1.79
N TYR A 40 -8.42 -5.73 1.86
CA TYR A 40 -7.30 -5.91 0.93
C TYR A 40 -7.80 -6.17 -0.50
N LEU A 41 -7.19 -5.47 -1.45
CA LEU A 41 -7.37 -5.71 -2.88
C LEU A 41 -5.99 -5.83 -3.57
N PRO A 42 -5.77 -6.87 -4.39
CA PRO A 42 -4.50 -7.03 -5.09
C PRO A 42 -4.30 -5.91 -6.12
N CYS A 43 -3.09 -5.36 -6.18
CA CYS A 43 -2.75 -4.43 -7.25
C CYS A 43 -2.50 -5.22 -8.55
N ILE A 44 -3.39 -5.12 -9.54
CA ILE A 44 -3.23 -5.80 -10.84
C ILE A 44 -2.67 -4.84 -11.88
N MET A 45 -1.53 -5.19 -12.48
CA MET A 45 -0.92 -4.49 -13.61
C MET A 45 -0.70 -5.45 -14.77
N LYS A 46 -1.26 -5.13 -15.94
CA LYS A 46 -1.13 -5.96 -17.16
C LYS A 46 -1.48 -7.44 -16.91
N ASN A 47 -2.61 -7.69 -16.23
CA ASN A 47 -3.12 -9.01 -15.84
C ASN A 47 -2.19 -9.81 -14.90
N LYS A 48 -1.26 -9.15 -14.21
CA LYS A 48 -0.40 -9.76 -13.19
C LYS A 48 -0.52 -9.01 -11.88
N GLN A 49 -0.58 -9.74 -10.78
CA GLN A 49 -0.49 -9.14 -9.45
C GLN A 49 0.91 -8.56 -9.26
N LEU A 50 0.96 -7.29 -8.87
CA LEU A 50 2.18 -6.59 -8.51
C LEU A 50 2.45 -6.81 -7.01
N LYS A 51 3.38 -7.72 -6.69
CA LYS A 51 3.79 -7.96 -5.30
C LYS A 51 4.40 -6.70 -4.68
N GLY A 52 4.17 -6.52 -3.37
CA GLY A 52 4.60 -5.34 -2.62
C GLY A 52 3.73 -4.09 -2.83
N TYR A 53 2.57 -4.26 -3.49
CA TYR A 53 1.57 -3.22 -3.65
C TYR A 53 0.18 -3.82 -3.48
N CYS A 54 -0.69 -3.08 -2.79
CA CYS A 54 -2.12 -3.40 -2.70
C CYS A 54 -2.93 -2.12 -2.70
N TYR A 55 -4.22 -2.28 -3.01
CA TYR A 55 -5.23 -1.31 -2.61
C TYR A 55 -5.88 -1.79 -1.32
N VAL A 56 -6.40 -0.83 -0.57
CA VAL A 56 -7.22 -1.06 0.61
C VAL A 56 -8.51 -0.29 0.40
N GLU A 57 -9.65 -0.96 0.51
CA GLU A 57 -10.98 -0.35 0.49
C GLU A 57 -11.28 0.35 1.82
N GLU A 58 -12.27 1.25 1.85
CA GLU A 58 -12.65 2.01 3.06
C GLU A 58 -12.79 1.12 4.30
N ILE A 59 -13.44 -0.03 4.14
CA ILE A 59 -13.67 -0.97 5.25
C ILE A 59 -12.37 -1.49 5.89
N GLY A 60 -11.27 -1.51 5.14
CA GLY A 60 -9.95 -1.92 5.60
C GLY A 60 -9.11 -0.82 6.24
N TYR A 61 -9.52 0.46 6.15
CA TYR A 61 -8.80 1.59 6.74
C TYR A 61 -9.67 2.57 7.53
N LYS A 62 -10.98 2.31 7.68
CA LYS A 62 -11.93 3.22 8.34
C LYS A 62 -11.61 3.53 9.80
N SER A 63 -11.05 2.56 10.52
CA SER A 63 -10.65 2.75 11.91
C SER A 63 -9.26 3.37 11.99
N ALA A 64 -9.03 4.22 12.99
CA ALA A 64 -7.71 4.82 13.22
C ALA A 64 -6.61 3.75 13.42
N LYS A 65 -6.96 2.60 14.01
CA LYS A 65 -6.05 1.47 14.23
C LYS A 65 -5.64 0.83 12.91
N ASP A 66 -6.60 0.56 12.02
CA ASP A 66 -6.31 -0.06 10.74
C ASP A 66 -5.59 0.89 9.81
N PHE A 67 -6.00 2.17 9.78
CA PHE A 67 -5.28 3.20 9.04
C PHE A 67 -3.82 3.32 9.49
N ALA A 68 -3.58 3.37 10.81
CA ALA A 68 -2.23 3.42 11.35
C ALA A 68 -1.41 2.17 11.01
N PHE A 69 -2.02 0.99 11.00
CA PHE A 69 -1.35 -0.23 10.56
C PHE A 69 -0.83 -0.10 9.12
N TRP A 70 -1.68 0.33 8.19
CA TRP A 70 -1.29 0.47 6.78
C TRP A 70 -0.20 1.52 6.57
N LEU A 71 -0.30 2.65 7.27
CA LEU A 71 0.74 3.69 7.22
C LEU A 71 2.07 3.18 7.76
N ASN A 72 2.08 2.55 8.94
CA ASN A 72 3.31 2.04 9.54
C ASN A 72 3.95 0.95 8.67
N LEU A 73 3.14 0.03 8.11
CA LEU A 73 3.61 -0.98 7.16
C LEU A 73 4.36 -0.35 5.97
N CYS A 74 3.81 0.73 5.41
CA CYS A 74 4.43 1.42 4.29
C CYS A 74 5.69 2.19 4.69
N LEU A 75 5.68 2.85 5.85
CA LEU A 75 6.82 3.60 6.38
C LEU A 75 8.00 2.67 6.70
N ASP A 76 7.74 1.56 7.41
CA ASP A 76 8.75 0.55 7.77
C ASP A 76 9.46 -0.02 6.53
N PHE A 77 8.74 -0.16 5.42
CA PHE A 77 9.34 -0.59 4.17
C PHE A 77 10.06 0.55 3.44
N ASN A 78 9.53 1.77 3.47
CA ASN A 78 10.12 2.93 2.81
C ASN A 78 11.55 3.23 3.30
N GLU A 79 11.80 3.03 4.60
CA GLU A 79 13.14 3.14 5.21
C GLU A 79 14.15 2.15 4.62
N LYS A 80 13.69 0.92 4.29
CA LYS A 80 14.54 -0.18 3.80
C LYS A 80 14.84 -0.10 2.31
N ILE A 81 14.00 0.57 1.52
CA ILE A 81 14.17 0.69 0.08
C ILE A 81 15.35 1.62 -0.23
N LYS A 82 16.30 1.20 -1.07
CA LYS A 82 17.31 2.14 -1.59
C LYS A 82 16.70 3.08 -2.62
N LYS A 83 17.08 4.37 -2.58
CA LYS A 83 16.76 5.31 -3.66
C LYS A 83 17.38 4.74 -4.95
N LYS A 84 16.57 4.63 -6.00
CA LYS A 84 17.04 4.27 -7.34
C LYS A 84 17.62 5.49 -8.03
#